data_AF-A0A2V8J2F0-F1
#
_entry.id   AF-A0A2V8J2F0-F1
#
_cell.length_a   1.000
_cell.length_b   1.000
_cell.length_c   1.000
_cell.angle_alpha   90.00
_cell.angle_beta   90.00
_cell.angle_gamma   90.00
#
_symmetry.space_group_name_H-M   'P 1'
#
loop_
_entity.id
_entity.type
_entity.pdbx_description
1 polymer ?
#
loop_
_entity_poly.entity_id
_entity_poly.type
_entity_poly.pdbx_seq_one_letter_code
_entity_poly.pdbx_strand_id
1 'polypeptide(L)'
;MSHAARFSPIAAAGRPPGQNERRGDPRLSGPRVRSITARVRGGHDIAVVDLSTSGALIEGSRPLRPGGRVEVHLAFDSQRVILPARVERCLVAAIDADRGITYHAALSFERRFDWLCEEETRAVSSLHEGCSP
;
A
#
# COMPACT_ATOMS: atom_id res chain seq x y z
N MET A 1 -21.11 -28.83 -9.64
CA MET A 1 -20.27 -29.51 -8.62
C MET A 1 -18.86 -28.90 -8.72
N SER A 2 -18.60 -27.72 -8.15
CA SER A 2 -18.21 -27.43 -6.76
C SER A 2 -17.00 -28.22 -6.26
N HIS A 3 -15.80 -27.64 -6.42
CA HIS A 3 -14.75 -27.68 -5.38
C HIS A 3 -13.84 -26.46 -5.52
N ALA A 4 -14.10 -25.46 -4.69
CA ALA A 4 -13.20 -24.33 -4.46
C ALA A 4 -12.01 -24.82 -3.61
N ALA A 5 -10.79 -24.73 -4.13
CA ALA A 5 -9.59 -24.88 -3.33
C ALA A 5 -9.53 -23.71 -2.34
N ARG A 6 -9.87 -24.01 -1.09
CA ARG A 6 -9.82 -23.07 0.02
C ARG A 6 -8.36 -22.71 0.28
N PHE A 7 -8.04 -21.42 0.16
CA PHE A 7 -6.85 -20.84 0.74
C PHE A 7 -6.89 -21.02 2.26
N SER A 8 -5.93 -21.76 2.81
CA SER A 8 -5.62 -21.67 4.24
C SER A 8 -4.72 -20.45 4.47
N PRO A 9 -5.11 -19.48 5.30
CA PRO A 9 -4.18 -18.47 5.77
C PRO A 9 -3.16 -19.15 6.68
N ILE A 10 -1.87 -18.89 6.47
CA ILE A 10 -0.86 -19.24 7.48
C ILE A 10 -1.18 -18.39 8.71
N ALA A 11 -1.73 -19.06 9.72
CA ALA A 11 -1.97 -18.52 11.04
C ALA A 11 -0.66 -17.93 11.58
N ALA A 12 -0.73 -16.66 11.98
CA ALA A 12 0.33 -15.96 12.69
C ALA A 12 0.67 -16.73 13.97
N ALA A 13 1.78 -17.48 13.96
CA ALA A 13 2.39 -17.96 15.19
C ALA A 13 2.86 -16.75 16.00
N GLY A 14 2.30 -16.61 17.20
CA GLY A 14 2.47 -15.46 18.08
C GLY A 14 3.93 -15.14 18.38
N ARG A 15 4.28 -13.85 18.22
CA ARG A 15 5.48 -13.26 18.80
C ARG A 15 5.09 -12.55 20.10
N PRO A 16 5.79 -12.77 21.22
CA PRO A 16 5.45 -12.13 22.49
C PRO A 16 5.52 -10.60 22.38
N PRO A 17 4.64 -9.84 23.08
CA PRO A 17 4.68 -8.39 23.10
C PRO A 17 5.88 -7.97 23.96
N GLY A 18 6.91 -7.46 23.28
CA GLY A 18 8.22 -7.18 23.86
C GLY A 18 8.91 -6.02 23.16
N GLN A 19 8.40 -4.80 23.37
CA GLN A 19 9.21 -3.61 23.65
C GLN A 19 10.35 -3.29 22.66
N ASN A 20 10.06 -3.20 21.36
CA ASN A 20 10.91 -2.48 20.42
C ASN A 20 10.10 -2.13 19.16
N GLU A 21 9.24 -1.13 19.26
CA GLU A 21 8.51 -0.60 18.10
C GLU A 21 9.49 0.11 17.17
N ARG A 22 10.18 -0.66 16.34
CA ARG A 22 11.13 -0.17 15.31
C ARG A 22 10.45 0.62 14.19
N ARG A 23 9.13 0.83 14.26
CA ARG A 23 8.31 1.41 13.19
C ARG A 23 7.87 2.80 13.64
N GLY A 24 8.39 3.83 12.96
CA GLY A 24 8.13 5.22 13.32
C GLY A 24 6.84 5.82 12.77
N ASP A 25 6.14 5.16 11.84
CA ASP A 25 4.96 5.72 11.16
C ASP A 25 3.79 4.71 11.05
N PRO A 26 2.52 5.15 11.24
CA PRO A 26 1.32 4.39 10.95
C PRO A 26 1.19 4.00 9.46
N ARG A 27 0.37 2.97 9.20
CA ARG A 27 0.15 2.38 7.88
C ARG A 27 -1.34 2.29 7.55
N LEU A 28 -1.71 2.73 6.36
CA LEU A 28 -3.00 2.45 5.76
C LEU A 28 -2.92 1.08 5.07
N SER A 29 -3.89 0.23 5.35
CA SER A 29 -4.07 -1.08 4.72
C SER A 29 -5.56 -1.32 4.49
N GLY A 30 -5.92 -2.28 3.62
CA GLY A 30 -7.32 -2.65 3.39
C GLY A 30 -8.04 -1.79 2.35
N PRO A 31 -9.38 -1.63 2.43
CA PRO A 31 -10.19 -1.05 1.36
C PRO A 31 -9.78 0.36 0.94
N ARG A 32 -9.33 1.19 1.89
CA ARG A 32 -8.86 2.57 1.63
C ARG A 32 -7.61 2.64 0.76
N VAL A 33 -6.74 1.63 0.81
CA VAL A 33 -5.55 1.59 -0.06
C VAL A 33 -5.93 1.15 -1.48
N ARG A 34 -6.98 0.33 -1.61
CA ARG A 34 -7.43 -0.20 -2.90
C ARG A 34 -8.12 0.85 -3.79
N SER A 35 -8.56 1.98 -3.23
CA SER A 35 -9.10 3.10 -4.03
C SER A 35 -7.99 3.99 -4.63
N ILE A 36 -6.74 3.79 -4.24
CA ILE A 36 -5.61 4.55 -4.77
C ILE A 36 -5.24 4.02 -6.15
N THR A 37 -5.35 4.88 -7.15
CA THR A 37 -4.79 4.58 -8.47
C THR A 37 -3.30 4.89 -8.40
N ALA A 38 -2.45 3.89 -8.71
CA ALA A 38 -1.02 4.04 -8.62
C ALA A 38 -0.31 3.61 -9.92
N ARG A 39 0.72 4.37 -10.29
CA ARG A 39 1.54 4.08 -11.47
C ARG A 39 3.01 4.32 -11.19
N VAL A 40 3.87 3.46 -11.69
CA VAL A 40 5.31 3.76 -11.78
C VAL A 40 5.58 4.45 -13.11
N ARG A 41 6.34 5.56 -13.08
CA ARG A 41 6.81 6.26 -14.28
C ARG A 41 7.49 5.26 -15.21
N GLY A 42 7.06 5.23 -16.48
CA GLY A 42 7.31 4.10 -17.40
C GLY A 42 6.01 3.39 -17.82
N GLY A 43 4.87 3.76 -17.22
CA GLY A 43 3.54 3.36 -17.67
C GLY A 43 3.06 2.04 -17.08
N HIS A 44 3.54 1.67 -15.89
CA HIS A 44 3.17 0.41 -15.25
C HIS A 44 2.16 0.67 -14.14
N ASP A 45 0.92 0.27 -14.40
CA ASP A 45 -0.13 0.31 -13.40
C ASP A 45 0.19 -0.70 -12.30
N ILE A 46 0.03 -0.26 -11.06
CA ILE A 46 0.34 -1.02 -9.86
C ILE A 46 -0.80 -0.90 -8.87
N ALA A 47 -1.00 -1.92 -8.06
CA ALA A 47 -1.87 -1.83 -6.90
C ALA A 47 -1.05 -1.42 -5.68
N VAL A 48 -1.60 -0.51 -4.86
CA VAL A 48 -1.02 -0.25 -3.54
C VAL A 48 -1.59 -1.31 -2.58
N VAL A 49 -0.71 -1.94 -1.80
CA VAL A 49 -1.08 -2.97 -0.82
C VAL A 49 -1.06 -2.40 0.60
N ASP A 50 -0.05 -1.59 0.90
CA ASP A 50 0.18 -0.93 2.18
C ASP A 50 0.86 0.41 1.94
N LEU A 51 0.50 1.46 2.68
CA LEU A 51 1.01 2.82 2.46
C LEU A 51 1.23 3.54 3.80
N SER A 52 2.40 4.15 3.97
CA SER A 52 2.74 5.03 5.10
C SER A 52 3.21 6.40 4.61
N THR A 53 3.53 7.31 5.53
CA THR A 53 4.14 8.62 5.21
C THR A 53 5.53 8.50 4.59
N SER A 54 6.22 7.39 4.84
CA SER A 54 7.62 7.17 4.48
C SER A 54 7.83 6.11 3.40
N GLY A 55 6.79 5.39 2.98
CA GLY A 55 6.95 4.35 1.97
C GLY A 55 5.65 3.61 1.63
N ALA A 56 5.77 2.62 0.75
CA ALA A 56 4.65 1.81 0.29
C ALA A 56 5.06 0.37 0.01
N LEU A 57 4.12 -0.56 0.17
CA LEU A 57 4.17 -1.87 -0.46
C LEU A 57 3.24 -1.83 -1.68
N ILE A 58 3.77 -2.18 -2.84
CA ILE A 58 3.03 -2.19 -4.10
C ILE A 58 3.06 -3.57 -4.73
N GLU A 59 2.06 -3.84 -5.55
CA GLU A 59 1.90 -5.06 -6.33
C GLU A 59 1.83 -4.73 -7.82
N GLY A 60 2.49 -5.53 -8.66
CA GLY A 60 2.46 -5.37 -10.12
C GLY A 60 2.97 -6.57 -10.88
N SER A 61 2.83 -6.56 -12.21
CA SER A 61 3.23 -7.66 -13.11
C SER A 61 4.67 -7.56 -13.61
N ARG A 62 5.41 -6.51 -13.23
CA ARG A 62 6.80 -6.29 -13.65
C ARG A 62 7.72 -6.15 -12.44
N PRO A 63 8.91 -6.78 -12.46
CA PRO A 63 9.85 -6.66 -11.37
C PRO A 63 10.44 -5.24 -11.34
N LEU A 64 10.55 -4.68 -10.13
CA LEU A 64 11.33 -3.47 -9.90
C LEU A 64 12.72 -3.83 -9.39
N ARG A 65 13.74 -3.13 -9.88
CA ARG A 65 15.14 -3.40 -9.51
C ARG A 65 15.41 -2.92 -8.07
N PRO A 66 15.81 -3.82 -7.14
CA PRO A 66 16.24 -3.40 -5.80
C PRO A 66 17.40 -2.40 -5.84
N GLY A 67 17.39 -1.42 -4.94
CA GLY A 67 18.28 -0.25 -4.93
C GLY A 67 18.01 0.77 -6.04
N GLY A 68 17.11 0.46 -6.98
CA GLY A 68 16.70 1.35 -8.06
C GLY A 68 15.86 2.53 -7.55
N ARG A 69 15.91 3.64 -8.30
CA ARG A 69 15.03 4.80 -8.09
C ARG A 69 13.84 4.71 -9.02
N VAL A 70 12.66 4.99 -8.48
CA VAL A 70 11.39 5.03 -9.22
C VAL A 70 10.63 6.29 -8.86
N GLU A 71 9.73 6.70 -9.74
CA GLU A 71 8.79 7.79 -9.47
C GLU A 71 7.39 7.18 -9.46
N VAL A 72 6.71 7.30 -8.33
CA VAL A 72 5.36 6.74 -8.12
C VAL A 72 4.34 7.86 -8.22
N HIS A 73 3.37 7.69 -9.11
CA HIS A 73 2.24 8.58 -9.27
C HIS A 73 1.08 7.97 -8.50
N LEU A 74 0.63 8.66 -7.47
CA LEU A 74 -0.53 8.27 -6.68
C LEU A 74 -1.66 9.25 -6.98
N ALA A 75 -2.84 8.71 -7.25
CA ALA A 75 -4.07 9.48 -7.37
C ALA A 75 -5.10 8.95 -6.38
N PHE A 76 -5.68 9.88 -5.62
CA PHE A 76 -6.69 9.64 -4.60
C PHE A 76 -7.72 10.77 -4.70
N ASP A 77 -8.99 10.41 -4.84
CA ASP A 77 -10.10 11.32 -5.11
C ASP A 77 -9.77 12.36 -6.21
N SER A 78 -9.57 13.63 -5.81
CA SER A 78 -9.22 14.76 -6.69
C SER A 78 -7.76 15.20 -6.61
N GLN A 79 -6.93 14.54 -5.80
CA GLN A 79 -5.51 14.88 -5.64
C GLN A 79 -4.62 13.89 -6.40
N ARG A 80 -3.50 14.42 -6.92
CA ARG A 80 -2.46 13.64 -7.57
C ARG A 80 -1.11 14.05 -7.02
N VAL A 81 -0.31 13.07 -6.65
CA VAL A 81 1.01 13.28 -6.08
C VAL A 81 2.03 12.39 -6.77
N ILE A 82 3.22 12.95 -6.95
CA ILE A 82 4.37 12.30 -7.57
C ILE A 82 5.45 12.18 -6.49
N LEU A 83 5.83 10.94 -6.16
CA LEU A 83 6.79 10.64 -5.12
C LEU A 83 8.02 9.93 -5.70
N PRO A 84 9.21 10.56 -5.69
CA PRO A 84 10.46 9.82 -5.91
C PRO A 84 10.68 8.85 -4.75
N ALA A 85 11.05 7.62 -5.09
CA ALA A 85 11.20 6.53 -4.15
C ALA A 85 12.38 5.62 -4.52
N ARG A 86 12.91 4.90 -3.53
CA ARG A 86 13.87 3.82 -3.72
C ARG A 86 13.21 2.47 -3.51
N VAL A 87 13.57 1.50 -4.34
CA VAL A 87 13.11 0.13 -4.22
C VAL A 87 13.97 -0.57 -3.18
N GLU A 88 13.44 -0.81 -1.99
CA GLU A 88 14.16 -1.50 -0.91
C GLU A 88 14.30 -2.99 -1.22
N ARG A 89 13.24 -3.59 -1.74
CA ARG A 89 13.18 -5.00 -2.13
C ARG A 89 12.07 -5.24 -3.14
N CYS A 90 12.24 -6.27 -3.95
CA CYS A 90 11.22 -6.78 -4.87
C CYS A 90 11.24 -8.30 -4.83
N LEU A 91 10.08 -8.93 -4.69
CA LEU A 91 9.93 -10.37 -4.56
C LEU A 91 8.76 -10.88 -5.41
N VAL A 92 8.82 -12.15 -5.81
CA VAL A 92 7.67 -12.83 -6.43
C VAL A 92 6.64 -13.10 -5.35
N ALA A 93 5.45 -12.54 -5.51
CA ALA A 93 4.34 -12.66 -4.57
C ALA A 93 3.41 -13.83 -4.96
N ALA A 94 3.21 -14.06 -6.26
CA ALA A 94 2.40 -15.16 -6.76
C ALA A 94 2.86 -15.58 -8.17
N ILE A 95 2.58 -16.83 -8.52
CA ILE A 95 2.71 -17.38 -9.86
C ILE A 95 1.36 -18.02 -10.19
N ASP A 96 0.70 -17.52 -11.22
CA ASP A 96 -0.60 -17.98 -11.67
C ASP A 96 -0.58 -18.26 -13.18
N ALA A 97 -1.32 -19.27 -13.63
CA ALA A 97 -1.30 -19.68 -15.03
C ALA A 97 -1.93 -18.64 -15.96
N ASP A 98 -2.97 -17.94 -15.50
CA ASP A 98 -3.71 -16.97 -16.31
C ASP A 98 -3.14 -15.55 -16.18
N ARG A 99 -2.65 -15.19 -14.99
CA ARG A 99 -2.16 -13.85 -14.64
C ARG A 99 -0.64 -13.70 -14.71
N GLY A 100 0.08 -14.81 -14.80
CA GLY A 100 1.54 -14.84 -14.79
C GLY A 100 2.15 -14.56 -13.42
N ILE A 101 3.31 -13.91 -13.40
CA ILE A 101 4.06 -13.61 -12.18
C ILE A 101 3.62 -12.27 -11.61
N THR A 102 3.24 -12.27 -10.34
CA THR A 102 2.94 -11.05 -9.57
C THR A 102 4.11 -10.75 -8.65
N TYR A 103 4.52 -9.48 -8.59
CA TYR A 103 5.61 -9.01 -7.76
C TYR A 103 5.12 -8.09 -6.67
N HIS A 104 5.69 -8.21 -5.47
CA HIS A 104 5.60 -7.21 -4.42
C HIS A 104 6.90 -6.43 -4.33
N ALA A 105 6.81 -5.11 -4.32
CA ALA A 105 7.95 -4.23 -4.11
C ALA A 105 7.71 -3.31 -2.91
N ALA A 106 8.68 -3.26 -2.00
CA ALA A 106 8.68 -2.29 -0.92
C ALA A 106 9.48 -1.06 -1.35
N LEU A 107 8.87 0.10 -1.19
CA LEU A 107 9.41 1.39 -1.58
C LEU A 107 9.63 2.26 -0.34
N SER A 108 10.75 2.97 -0.31
CA SER A 108 11.00 4.08 0.62
C SER A 108 10.90 5.40 -0.14
N PHE A 109 10.11 6.34 0.36
CA PHE A 109 9.98 7.65 -0.28
C PHE A 109 11.20 8.52 0.08
N GLU A 110 11.72 9.28 -0.90
CA GLU A 110 12.86 10.17 -0.65
C GLU A 110 12.48 11.38 0.22
N ARG A 111 11.18 11.68 0.31
CA ARG A 111 10.61 12.67 1.24
C ARG A 111 9.39 12.07 1.93
N ARG A 112 9.21 12.41 3.20
CA ARG A 112 7.95 12.10 3.91
C ARG A 112 6.79 12.81 3.22
N PHE A 113 5.65 12.14 3.20
CA PHE A 113 4.42 12.65 2.64
C PHE A 113 3.31 12.49 3.69
N ASP A 114 2.89 13.60 4.30
CA ASP A 114 2.02 13.62 5.49
C ASP A 114 0.53 13.77 5.13
N TRP A 115 0.11 13.06 4.09
CA TRP A 115 -1.26 13.11 3.56
C TRP A 115 -2.29 12.33 4.41
N LEU A 116 -1.83 11.46 5.32
CA LEU A 116 -2.71 10.77 6.28
C LEU A 116 -3.49 11.75 7.17
N CYS A 117 -2.99 12.97 7.39
CA CYS A 117 -3.55 13.93 8.34
C CYS A 117 -4.71 14.78 7.79
N GLU A 118 -4.78 15.05 6.49
CA GLU A 118 -5.83 15.92 5.92
C GLU A 118 -7.21 15.24 5.87
N GLU A 119 -7.25 13.91 5.76
CA GLU A 119 -8.48 13.11 5.65
C GLU A 119 -9.10 12.76 7.01
N GLU A 120 -8.30 12.65 8.07
CA GLU A 120 -8.83 12.40 9.42
C GLU A 120 -9.67 13.59 9.93
N THR A 121 -9.30 14.82 9.53
CA THR A 121 -10.06 16.04 9.86
C THR A 121 -11.43 16.10 9.16
N ARG A 122 -11.56 15.52 7.96
CA ARG A 122 -12.87 15.41 7.27
C ARG A 122 -13.77 14.32 7.83
N ALA A 123 -13.18 13.20 8.27
CA ALA A 123 -13.94 12.09 8.84
C ALA A 123 -14.53 12.43 10.24
N VAL A 124 -13.89 13.33 11.01
CA VAL A 124 -14.41 13.76 12.32
C VAL A 124 -15.55 14.78 12.20
N SER A 125 -15.63 15.52 11.09
CA SER A 125 -16.67 16.55 10.90
C SER A 125 -18.05 15.99 10.52
N SER A 126 -18.14 14.71 10.11
CA SER A 126 -19.41 14.09 9.67
C SER A 126 -20.18 13.34 10.76
N LEU A 127 -19.71 13.34 12.02
CA LEU A 127 -20.43 12.75 13.16
C LEU A 127 -21.17 13.79 14.04
N HIS A 128 -21.14 15.07 13.67
CA HIS A 128 -21.82 16.15 14.40
C HIS A 128 -23.02 16.74 13.63
N GLU A 129 -23.68 15.96 12.77
CA GLU A 129 -24.98 16.32 12.19
C GLU A 129 -26.01 15.27 12.59
N GLY A 130 -26.49 15.37 13.83
CA GLY A 130 -27.47 14.41 14.35
C GLY A 130 -28.00 14.71 15.74
N CYS A 131 -28.04 15.98 16.17
CA CYS A 131 -28.83 16.37 17.32
C CYS A 131 -29.48 17.73 17.03
N SER A 132 -30.78 17.71 16.82
CA SER A 132 -31.64 18.90 16.82
C SER A 132 -32.92 18.57 17.60
N PRO A 133 -33.57 19.59 18.17
CA PRO A 133 -34.12 19.60 19.54
C PRO A 133 -35.50 18.97 19.69
#